data_AF-F4N2Z8-F1
#
_entry.id   AF-F4N2Z8-F1
#
_cell.length_a   1.000
_cell.length_b   1.000
_cell.length_c   1.000
_cell.angle_alpha   90.00
_cell.angle_beta   90.00
_cell.angle_gamma   90.00
#
_symmetry.space_group_name_H-M   'P 1'
#
loop_
_entity.id
_entity.type
_entity.pdbx_description
1 polymer ?
#
loop_
_entity_poly.entity_id
_entity_poly.type
_entity_poly.pdbx_seq_one_letter_code
_entity_poly.pdbx_strand_id
1 'polypeptide(L)'
;MKVARTRYLNQIVLFLVCMIIACFIAVNRANAEPVYLSTGQSYMIKTQEEIDTVFVSAAAIADYELVGKNSIIVYAKQEGTAEFILFNQNHHPIKKSAILVDNTITAAHKRIRLEYPESDIEINKIGDSYILTGTVETEEAKKQLPALLVKLLVVKKQ
;
A
#
# COMPACT_ATOMS: atom_id res chain seq x y z
N MET A 1 4.86 53.39 -24.78
CA MET A 1 5.09 51.97 -25.17
C MET A 1 5.78 51.08 -24.12
N LYS A 2 6.25 51.58 -22.95
CA LYS A 2 6.92 50.72 -21.94
C LYS A 2 5.98 49.91 -21.03
N VAL A 3 4.73 50.36 -20.84
CA VAL A 3 3.77 49.76 -19.88
C VAL A 3 3.29 48.36 -20.30
N ALA A 4 3.16 48.10 -21.61
CA ALA A 4 2.70 46.80 -22.12
C ALA A 4 3.72 45.68 -21.87
N ARG A 5 5.02 45.96 -21.99
CA ARG A 5 6.11 44.98 -21.85
C ARG A 5 6.25 44.47 -20.41
N THR A 6 6.04 45.34 -19.41
CA THR A 6 6.05 44.97 -17.99
C THR A 6 4.87 44.08 -17.62
N ARG A 7 3.71 44.28 -18.27
CA ARG A 7 2.49 43.48 -18.03
C ARG A 7 2.64 42.04 -18.54
N TYR A 8 3.26 41.85 -19.70
CA TYR A 8 3.56 40.51 -20.25
C TYR A 8 4.62 39.77 -19.43
N LEU A 9 5.63 40.47 -18.92
CA LEU A 9 6.66 39.85 -18.08
C LEU A 9 6.08 39.31 -16.76
N ASN A 10 5.18 40.07 -16.12
CA ASN A 10 4.50 39.62 -14.90
C ASN A 10 3.54 38.45 -15.17
N GLN A 11 2.91 38.38 -16.35
CA GLN A 11 2.05 37.24 -16.73
C GLN A 11 2.85 35.95 -16.94
N ILE A 12 4.05 36.02 -17.52
CA ILE A 12 4.94 34.86 -17.70
C ILE A 12 5.46 34.37 -16.34
N VAL A 13 5.88 35.29 -15.45
CA VAL A 13 6.33 34.95 -14.10
C VAL A 13 5.20 34.30 -13.30
N LEU A 14 3.97 34.82 -13.40
CA LEU A 14 2.81 34.23 -12.74
C LEU A 14 2.52 32.81 -13.26
N PHE A 15 2.64 32.58 -14.57
CA PHE A 15 2.44 31.26 -15.17
C PHE A 15 3.50 30.25 -14.70
N LEU A 16 4.77 30.66 -14.65
CA LEU A 16 5.86 29.81 -14.15
C LEU A 16 5.70 29.48 -12.65
N VAL A 17 5.27 30.44 -11.84
CA VAL A 17 4.98 30.20 -10.41
C VAL A 17 3.81 29.23 -10.24
N CYS A 18 2.72 29.39 -10.99
CA CYS A 18 1.60 28.44 -10.98
C CYS A 18 2.02 27.02 -11.41
N MET A 19 2.89 26.90 -12.42
CA MET A 19 3.41 25.62 -12.88
C MET A 19 4.28 24.94 -11.82
N ILE A 20 5.11 25.70 -11.11
CA ILE A 20 5.93 25.18 -9.99
C ILE A 20 5.02 24.71 -8.84
N ILE A 21 4.02 25.51 -8.45
CA ILE A 21 3.08 25.13 -7.38
C ILE A 21 2.30 23.87 -7.75
N ALA A 22 1.83 23.74 -9.00
CA ALA A 22 1.15 22.54 -9.48
C ALA A 22 2.06 21.30 -9.44
N CYS A 23 3.36 21.45 -9.71
CA CYS A 23 4.33 20.37 -9.65
C CYS A 23 4.56 19.89 -8.20
N PHE A 24 4.58 20.80 -7.22
CA PHE A 24 4.76 20.45 -5.80
C PHE A 24 3.61 19.61 -5.22
N ILE A 25 2.37 19.78 -5.69
CA ILE A 25 1.21 19.02 -5.19
C ILE A 25 1.26 17.54 -5.62
N ALA A 26 1.92 17.24 -6.76
CA ALA A 26 1.99 15.89 -7.30
C ALA A 26 3.01 14.97 -6.59
N VAL A 27 3.95 15.51 -5.82
CA VAL A 27 5.13 14.75 -5.33
C VAL A 27 4.86 13.96 -4.03
N ASN A 28 3.77 14.22 -3.31
CA ASN A 28 3.54 13.65 -1.96
C ASN A 28 2.58 12.44 -1.90
N ARG A 29 2.64 11.52 -2.87
CA ARG A 29 1.87 10.27 -2.85
C ARG A 29 2.79 9.05 -2.76
N ALA A 30 3.59 8.97 -1.70
CA ALA A 30 4.47 7.84 -1.44
C ALA A 30 4.24 7.25 -0.04
N ASN A 31 2.98 6.92 0.28
CA ASN A 31 2.70 5.97 1.35
C ASN A 31 2.59 4.59 0.69
N ALA A 32 3.57 3.72 0.96
CA ALA A 32 3.49 2.34 0.52
C ALA A 32 2.57 1.59 1.48
N GLU A 33 1.37 1.24 1.01
CA GLU A 33 0.44 0.40 1.75
C GLU A 33 1.06 -0.97 2.09
N PRO A 34 0.74 -1.55 3.26
CA PRO A 34 1.15 -2.89 3.61
C PRO A 34 0.52 -3.92 2.67
N VAL A 35 1.27 -4.97 2.36
CA VAL A 35 0.77 -6.09 1.54
C VAL A 35 0.12 -7.12 2.46
N TYR A 36 -1.15 -7.41 2.21
CA TYR A 36 -1.91 -8.40 2.97
C TYR A 36 -1.84 -9.77 2.31
N LEU A 37 -1.45 -10.79 3.07
CA LEU A 37 -1.42 -12.18 2.61
C LEU A 37 -2.15 -13.10 3.58
N SER A 38 -2.77 -14.15 3.04
CA SER A 38 -3.16 -15.32 3.82
C SER A 38 -1.99 -16.30 3.87
N THR A 39 -1.93 -17.12 4.92
CA THR A 39 -0.97 -18.22 5.03
C THR A 39 -1.01 -19.09 3.76
N GLY A 40 0.16 -19.42 3.20
CA GLY A 40 0.30 -20.15 1.95
C GLY A 40 0.16 -19.31 0.68
N GLN A 41 -0.17 -18.01 0.77
CA GLN A 41 -0.14 -17.12 -0.39
C GLN A 41 1.25 -16.52 -0.61
N SER A 42 1.48 -16.08 -1.85
CA SER A 42 2.69 -15.36 -2.23
C SER A 42 2.39 -14.02 -2.93
N TYR A 43 3.38 -13.14 -2.94
CA TYR A 43 3.35 -11.85 -3.60
C TYR A 43 4.72 -11.52 -4.19
N MET A 44 4.72 -10.99 -5.40
CA MET A 44 5.94 -10.63 -6.10
C MET A 44 6.26 -9.15 -5.89
N ILE A 45 7.43 -8.88 -5.31
CA ILE A 45 7.97 -7.52 -5.17
C ILE A 45 9.01 -7.33 -6.26
N LYS A 46 8.79 -6.33 -7.13
CA LYS A 46 9.74 -5.93 -8.18
C LYS A 46 10.41 -4.60 -7.82
N THR A 47 11.65 -4.45 -8.27
CA THR A 47 12.47 -3.23 -8.16
C THR A 47 12.98 -2.82 -9.53
N GLN A 48 13.35 -1.54 -9.68
CA GLN A 48 14.03 -1.05 -10.89
C GLN A 48 15.53 -1.35 -10.84
N GLU A 49 16.12 -1.33 -9.64
CA GLU A 49 17.54 -1.62 -9.39
C GLU A 49 17.78 -3.09 -9.06
N GLU A 50 19.01 -3.56 -9.27
CA GLU A 50 19.45 -4.92 -8.91
C GLU A 50 19.49 -5.05 -7.38
N ILE A 51 18.88 -6.13 -6.89
CA ILE A 51 18.82 -6.51 -5.50
C ILE A 51 20.09 -7.29 -5.18
N ASP A 52 20.86 -6.76 -4.24
CA ASP A 52 22.06 -7.41 -3.74
C ASP A 52 21.74 -8.18 -2.46
N THR A 53 21.07 -7.51 -1.51
CA THR A 53 20.77 -8.06 -0.19
C THR A 53 19.31 -7.79 0.16
N VAL A 54 18.69 -8.74 0.86
CA VAL A 54 17.32 -8.58 1.39
C VAL A 54 17.36 -8.84 2.89
N PHE A 55 16.82 -7.88 3.64
CA PHE A 55 16.60 -8.01 5.07
C PHE A 55 15.15 -8.41 5.33
N VAL A 56 14.94 -9.34 6.26
CA VAL A 56 13.62 -9.78 6.73
C VAL A 56 13.59 -9.72 8.24
N SER A 57 12.63 -9.01 8.81
CA SER A 57 12.51 -8.88 10.27
C SER A 57 12.03 -10.17 10.95
N ALA A 58 11.21 -10.99 10.26
CA ALA A 58 10.62 -12.20 10.82
C ALA A 58 10.38 -13.31 9.77
N ALA A 59 11.44 -14.06 9.40
CA ALA A 59 11.38 -15.14 8.41
C ALA A 59 10.48 -16.33 8.79
N ALA A 60 10.10 -16.44 10.07
CA ALA A 60 9.11 -17.42 10.53
C ALA A 60 7.68 -17.08 10.08
N ILE A 61 7.38 -15.78 9.88
CA ILE A 61 6.06 -15.26 9.51
C ILE A 61 5.93 -15.23 7.98
N ALA A 62 6.89 -14.62 7.30
CA ALA A 62 6.97 -14.60 5.85
C ALA A 62 8.43 -14.65 5.41
N ASP A 63 8.68 -15.36 4.33
CA ASP A 63 10.02 -15.62 3.80
C ASP A 63 10.05 -15.31 2.31
N TYR A 64 11.22 -15.34 1.68
CA TYR A 64 11.36 -14.93 0.29
C TYR A 64 12.32 -15.80 -0.50
N GLU A 65 12.14 -15.76 -1.82
CA GLU A 65 13.12 -16.23 -2.80
C GLU A 65 13.40 -15.14 -3.82
N LEU A 66 14.67 -15.05 -4.25
CA LEU A 66 15.05 -14.19 -5.36
C LEU A 66 14.58 -14.79 -6.68
N VAL A 67 13.93 -13.96 -7.49
CA VAL A 67 13.53 -14.31 -8.85
C VAL A 67 14.30 -13.39 -9.79
N GLY A 68 15.41 -13.91 -10.33
CA GLY A 68 16.38 -13.09 -11.07
C GLY A 68 17.07 -12.06 -10.18
N LYS A 69 17.37 -10.89 -10.76
CA LYS A 69 18.16 -9.82 -10.12
C LYS A 69 17.33 -8.68 -9.55
N ASN A 70 16.07 -8.53 -9.98
CA ASN A 70 15.27 -7.32 -9.69
C ASN A 70 13.91 -7.65 -9.08
N SER A 71 13.74 -8.88 -8.58
CA SER A 71 12.50 -9.25 -7.91
C SER A 71 12.70 -10.32 -6.87
N ILE A 72 11.82 -10.30 -5.87
CA ILE A 72 11.64 -11.38 -4.92
C ILE A 72 10.19 -11.85 -4.97
N ILE A 73 10.00 -13.15 -4.74
CA ILE A 73 8.70 -13.70 -4.37
C ILE A 73 8.68 -13.89 -2.87
N VAL A 74 7.76 -13.19 -2.20
CA VAL A 74 7.52 -13.32 -0.76
C VAL A 74 6.37 -14.29 -0.56
N TYR A 75 6.47 -15.21 0.39
CA TYR A 75 5.41 -16.16 0.71
C TYR A 75 5.15 -16.23 2.21
N ALA A 76 3.86 -16.31 2.56
CA ALA A 76 3.38 -16.27 3.93
C ALA A 76 3.40 -17.67 4.57
N LYS A 77 4.02 -17.79 5.75
CA LYS A 77 4.20 -19.04 6.50
C LYS A 77 3.32 -19.09 7.74
N GLN A 78 3.21 -18.00 8.49
CA GLN A 78 2.43 -17.92 9.73
C GLN A 78 1.78 -16.54 9.88
N GLU A 79 0.67 -16.47 10.62
CA GLU A 79 0.03 -15.19 10.97
C GLU A 79 0.98 -14.27 11.76
N GLY A 80 0.93 -12.97 11.46
CA GLY A 80 1.78 -11.95 12.05
C GLY A 80 2.26 -10.93 11.03
N THR A 81 3.29 -10.14 11.38
CA THR A 81 3.85 -9.10 10.50
C THR A 81 5.33 -9.34 10.26
N ALA A 82 5.76 -9.22 9.01
CA ALA A 82 7.17 -9.21 8.62
C ALA A 82 7.50 -7.98 7.78
N GLU A 83 8.63 -7.35 8.04
CA GLU A 83 9.16 -6.24 7.23
C GLU A 83 10.27 -6.75 6.32
N PHE A 84 10.25 -6.28 5.07
CA PHE A 84 11.25 -6.55 4.06
C PHE A 84 11.93 -5.25 3.66
N ILE A 85 13.26 -5.25 3.61
CA ILE A 85 14.05 -4.14 3.06
C ILE A 85 15.01 -4.72 2.02
N LEU A 86 14.90 -4.23 0.80
CA LEU A 86 15.71 -4.65 -0.34
C LEU A 86 16.83 -3.61 -0.51
N PHE A 87 18.08 -4.07 -0.59
CA PHE A 87 19.27 -3.23 -0.74
C PHE A 87 19.95 -3.48 -2.10
N ASN A 88 20.52 -2.42 -2.67
CA ASN A 88 21.39 -2.54 -3.84
C ASN A 88 22.84 -2.83 -3.43
N GLN A 89 23.72 -2.99 -4.42
CA GLN A 89 25.15 -3.27 -4.23
C GLN A 89 25.91 -2.19 -3.44
N ASN A 90 25.36 -0.97 -3.35
CA ASN A 90 25.93 0.11 -2.55
C ASN A 90 25.41 0.11 -1.10
N HIS A 91 24.69 -0.94 -0.69
CA HIS A 91 24.02 -1.07 0.60
C HIS A 91 22.94 0.00 0.84
N HIS A 92 22.41 0.62 -0.22
CA HIS A 92 21.31 1.57 -0.10
C HIS A 92 19.96 0.86 -0.18
N PRO A 93 18.99 1.20 0.69
CA PRO A 93 17.66 0.61 0.64
C PRO A 93 16.92 1.10 -0.61
N ILE A 94 16.57 0.15 -1.49
CA ILE A 94 15.80 0.38 -2.72
C ILE A 94 14.29 0.40 -2.41
N LYS A 95 13.84 -0.50 -1.54
CA LYS A 95 12.41 -0.67 -1.22
C LYS A 95 12.21 -1.23 0.18
N LYS A 96 11.27 -0.63 0.92
CA LYS A 96 10.73 -1.16 2.18
C LYS A 96 9.29 -1.64 1.94
N SER A 97 8.92 -2.78 2.51
CA SER A 97 7.56 -3.31 2.43
C SER A 97 7.19 -4.04 3.71
N ALA A 98 5.98 -3.78 4.23
CA ALA A 98 5.41 -4.51 5.34
C ALA A 98 4.45 -5.57 4.81
N ILE A 99 4.60 -6.81 5.27
CA ILE A 99 3.75 -7.94 4.92
C ILE A 99 2.94 -8.31 6.15
N LEU A 100 1.62 -8.15 6.06
CA LEU A 100 0.70 -8.57 7.10
C LEU A 100 0.09 -9.91 6.70
N VAL A 101 0.41 -10.96 7.45
CA VAL A 101 -0.17 -12.29 7.28
C VAL A 101 -1.37 -12.42 8.20
N ASP A 102 -2.56 -12.29 7.65
CA ASP A 102 -3.81 -12.49 8.37
C ASP A 102 -4.86 -13.06 7.40
N ASN A 103 -5.23 -14.32 7.64
CA ASN A 103 -6.19 -15.05 6.82
C ASN A 103 -7.58 -14.39 6.82
N THR A 104 -7.96 -13.75 7.92
CA THR A 104 -9.30 -13.20 8.13
C THR A 104 -9.41 -11.82 7.51
N ILE A 105 -8.41 -10.96 7.73
CA ILE A 105 -8.30 -9.65 7.06
C ILE A 105 -8.23 -9.83 5.55
N THR A 106 -7.41 -10.77 5.07
CA THR A 106 -7.27 -11.01 3.64
C THR A 106 -8.58 -11.49 3.01
N ALA A 107 -9.32 -12.38 3.69
CA ALA A 107 -10.63 -12.83 3.23
C ALA A 107 -11.66 -11.68 3.20
N ALA A 108 -11.66 -10.83 4.23
CA ALA A 108 -12.51 -9.65 4.29
C ALA A 108 -12.19 -8.67 3.16
N HIS A 109 -10.92 -8.32 2.98
CA HIS A 109 -10.48 -7.40 1.95
C HIS A 109 -10.84 -7.92 0.53
N LYS A 110 -10.62 -9.22 0.26
CA LYS A 110 -11.04 -9.83 -1.01
C LYS A 110 -12.54 -9.73 -1.24
N ARG A 111 -13.34 -10.03 -0.21
CA ARG A 111 -14.80 -9.98 -0.30
C ARG A 111 -15.31 -8.55 -0.50
N ILE A 112 -14.77 -7.61 0.26
CA ILE A 112 -15.11 -6.18 0.14
C ILE A 112 -14.79 -5.68 -1.27
N ARG A 113 -13.60 -6.00 -1.82
CA ARG A 113 -13.23 -5.57 -3.18
C ARG A 113 -14.06 -6.23 -4.28
N LEU A 114 -14.63 -7.42 -4.03
CA LEU A 114 -15.56 -8.08 -4.95
C LEU A 114 -16.97 -7.46 -4.90
N GLU A 115 -17.45 -7.15 -3.70
CA GLU A 115 -18.80 -6.60 -3.49
C GLU A 115 -18.85 -5.07 -3.71
N TYR A 116 -17.74 -4.36 -3.50
CA TYR A 116 -17.61 -2.90 -3.59
C TYR A 116 -16.29 -2.50 -4.27
N PRO A 117 -16.14 -2.70 -5.59
CA PRO A 117 -14.88 -2.48 -6.31
C PRO A 117 -14.41 -1.01 -6.32
N GLU A 118 -15.34 -0.05 -6.24
CA GLU A 118 -15.06 1.39 -6.24
C GLU A 118 -14.80 1.96 -4.82
N SER A 119 -14.88 1.13 -3.78
CA SER A 119 -14.62 1.56 -2.41
C SER A 119 -13.14 1.39 -2.04
N ASP A 120 -12.55 2.44 -1.48
CA ASP A 120 -11.20 2.45 -0.96
C ASP A 120 -11.26 2.27 0.56
N ILE A 121 -11.02 1.04 1.03
CA ILE A 121 -11.23 0.64 2.43
C ILE A 121 -10.00 -0.11 2.94
N GLU A 122 -9.38 0.44 3.99
CA GLU A 122 -8.36 -0.21 4.79
C GLU A 122 -8.99 -0.93 5.98
N ILE A 123 -8.48 -2.13 6.28
CA ILE A 123 -8.89 -2.92 7.45
C ILE A 123 -7.69 -3.10 8.37
N ASN A 124 -7.73 -2.45 9.53
CA ASN A 124 -6.67 -2.52 10.52
C ASN A 124 -7.12 -3.30 11.75
N LYS A 125 -6.28 -4.21 12.24
CA LYS A 125 -6.52 -4.94 13.49
C LYS A 125 -5.81 -4.21 14.65
N ILE A 126 -6.55 -3.91 15.72
CA ILE A 126 -6.03 -3.31 16.95
C ILE A 126 -6.48 -4.18 18.14
N GLY A 127 -5.54 -4.92 18.71
CA GLY A 127 -5.86 -5.95 19.71
C GLY A 127 -6.79 -7.01 19.13
N ASP A 128 -7.95 -7.20 19.75
CA ASP A 128 -9.02 -8.10 19.27
C ASP A 128 -10.08 -7.37 18.42
N SER A 129 -9.93 -6.06 18.22
CA SER A 129 -10.86 -5.24 17.46
C SER A 129 -10.35 -4.97 16.05
N TYR A 130 -11.28 -4.68 15.14
CA TYR A 130 -10.99 -4.35 13.76
C TYR A 130 -11.59 -3.00 13.42
N ILE A 131 -10.80 -2.16 12.75
CA ILE A 131 -11.18 -0.82 12.33
C ILE A 131 -11.20 -0.79 10.81
N LEU A 132 -12.29 -0.25 10.26
CA LEU A 132 -12.46 0.02 8.85
C LEU A 132 -12.29 1.52 8.64
N THR A 133 -11.34 1.93 7.80
CA THR A 133 -11.10 3.32 7.43
C THR A 133 -11.13 3.46 5.92
N GLY A 134 -11.77 4.50 5.39
CA GLY A 134 -11.85 4.68 3.94
C GLY A 134 -13.08 5.43 3.46
N THR A 135 -13.26 5.43 2.13
CA THR A 135 -14.41 6.03 1.45
C THR A 135 -15.21 4.99 0.70
N VAL A 136 -16.53 5.14 0.75
CA VAL A 136 -17.51 4.26 0.09
C VAL A 136 -18.48 5.10 -0.71
N GLU A 137 -18.95 4.58 -1.85
CA GLU A 137 -19.83 5.33 -2.74
C GLU A 137 -21.27 5.46 -2.21
N THR A 138 -21.74 4.48 -1.44
CA THR A 138 -23.15 4.40 -1.01
C THR A 138 -23.30 4.32 0.51
N GLU A 139 -24.36 4.95 1.03
CA GLU A 139 -24.72 4.84 2.45
C GLU A 139 -25.12 3.40 2.83
N GLU A 140 -25.64 2.63 1.87
CA GLU A 140 -25.86 1.19 2.01
C GLU A 140 -24.55 0.44 2.27
N ALA A 141 -23.49 0.69 1.49
CA ALA A 141 -22.18 0.08 1.68
C ALA A 141 -21.61 0.41 3.07
N LYS A 142 -21.70 1.68 3.48
CA LYS A 142 -21.27 2.16 4.80
C LYS A 142 -21.93 1.38 5.96
N LYS A 143 -23.20 1.00 5.80
CA LYS A 143 -23.95 0.24 6.80
C LYS A 143 -23.65 -1.26 6.77
N GLN A 144 -23.37 -1.81 5.59
CA GLN A 144 -23.18 -3.26 5.39
C GLN A 144 -21.75 -3.75 5.66
N LEU A 145 -20.73 -2.93 5.40
CA LEU A 145 -19.33 -3.30 5.57
C LEU A 145 -18.96 -3.75 6.99
N PRO A 146 -19.35 -3.06 8.07
CA PRO A 146 -19.08 -3.53 9.42
C PRO A 146 -19.73 -4.90 9.69
N ALA A 147 -20.95 -5.12 9.20
CA ALA A 147 -21.67 -6.38 9.39
C ALA A 147 -21.02 -7.54 8.62
N LEU A 148 -20.50 -7.29 7.41
CA LEU A 148 -19.75 -8.28 6.64
C LEU A 148 -18.47 -8.70 7.36
N LEU A 149 -17.73 -7.75 7.92
CA LEU A 149 -16.53 -8.03 8.70
C LEU A 149 -16.86 -8.90 9.92
N VAL A 150 -17.87 -8.52 10.71
CA VAL A 150 -18.33 -9.30 11.88
C VAL A 150 -18.72 -10.73 11.47
N LYS A 151 -19.44 -10.89 10.36
CA LYS A 151 -19.84 -12.21 9.86
C LYS A 151 -18.63 -13.10 9.54
N LEU A 152 -17.59 -12.54 8.90
CA LEU A 152 -16.36 -13.29 8.57
C LEU A 152 -15.56 -13.67 9.82
N LEU A 153 -15.55 -12.81 10.84
CA LEU A 153 -14.90 -13.08 12.13
C LEU A 153 -15.61 -14.19 12.92
N VAL A 154 -16.94 -14.20 12.92
CA VAL A 154 -17.73 -15.21 13.66
C VAL A 154 -17.59 -16.60 13.04
N VAL A 155 -17.56 -16.69 11.70
CA VAL A 155 -17.48 -17.99 10.99
C VAL A 155 -16.18 -18.74 11.28
N LYS A 156 -15.08 -18.05 11.61
CA LYS A 156 -13.79 -18.69 11.87
C LYS A 156 -13.58 -19.18 13.31
N LYS A 157 -14.52 -18.88 14.22
CA LYS A 157 -14.43 -19.25 15.64
C LYS A 157 -15.04 -20.64 15.95
N GLN A 158 -15.39 -21.42 14.93
CA GLN A 158 -15.88 -22.80 15.04
C GLN A 158 -14.85 -23.81 14.56
#